data_AF-A0A395JN90-F1
#
_entry.id   AF-A0A395JN90-F1
#
_cell.length_a   1.000
_cell.length_b   1.000
_cell.length_c   1.000
_cell.angle_alpha   90.00
_cell.angle_beta   90.00
_cell.angle_gamma   90.00
#
_symmetry.space_group_name_H-M   'P 1'
#
loop_
_entity.id
_entity.type
_entity.pdbx_description
1 polymer ?
#
loop_
_entity_poly.entity_id
_entity_poly.type
_entity_poly.pdbx_seq_one_letter_code
_entity_poly.pdbx_strand_id
1 'polypeptide(L)'
;MKPLTFYRNLVVLTTVIVASLCFGMAQAKKSDYRDWNLDVVFYNASNDKTEADIAAAVARWVSKAEDIYQRRPSLKINYEIKRIQTRGGRNVSEMLFESQGEYAKFMDDHFDNVAVTKTEGNLTVLITDRLCSSRYKTGAKKGDRKCWGGYAHFPHDVNPFSKKRGITLVSNIDEFTFTHELGHVFGLKHTFEPYIGFNLQCNKSYKPKGRPEGECNSCAEGNVVYDAEGLPSSCKQRSNLMDYCTSNIDEEYLNTCQEERAANQRLQYMTTKGDTNYFKLKGLVGEPICKQDSDCESGRYCATGVATVGRNQCKELKPIGASCTAAKQCASDRCNTGKCKTADECQNDNDCGPNSICKLGPLGLGQNQCMDLKSPTCPSGWSYEIRNPLNKDRCNKTTTQTASLKCKLLVTDKAKNWTGPHGQKGADECRSKKGKKPKGVKCPSGYKHNIKAGSDTCTKSNTDHQTPTCPSGWDYKSQSGKDVCQDK
;
A
#
# COMPACT_ATOMS: atom_id res chain seq x y z
N MET A 1 -52.75 8.73 -46.02
CA MET A 1 -51.33 9.08 -46.24
C MET A 1 -51.05 10.48 -45.73
N LYS A 2 -50.41 10.63 -44.57
CA LYS A 2 -49.60 11.81 -44.16
C LYS A 2 -48.54 11.32 -43.16
N PRO A 3 -47.24 11.60 -43.37
CA PRO A 3 -46.16 10.96 -42.61
C PRO A 3 -45.64 11.79 -41.43
N LEU A 4 -45.16 11.04 -40.43
CA LEU A 4 -44.10 11.31 -39.45
C LEU A 4 -43.72 12.77 -39.11
N THR A 5 -44.15 13.21 -37.93
CA THR A 5 -43.64 14.40 -37.23
C THR A 5 -43.22 14.08 -35.78
N PHE A 6 -42.65 12.89 -35.53
CA PHE A 6 -42.29 12.47 -34.16
C PHE A 6 -40.78 12.25 -33.93
N TYR A 7 -39.93 12.32 -34.96
CA TYR A 7 -38.52 11.93 -34.85
C TYR A 7 -37.52 13.09 -34.67
N ARG A 8 -37.95 14.36 -34.67
CA ARG A 8 -37.02 15.50 -34.62
C ARG A 8 -36.74 16.05 -33.21
N ASN A 9 -37.60 15.80 -32.22
CA ASN A 9 -37.42 16.35 -30.88
C ASN A 9 -36.67 15.41 -29.91
N LEU A 10 -36.54 14.12 -30.23
CA LEU A 10 -35.83 13.17 -29.36
C LEU A 10 -34.31 13.21 -29.55
N VAL A 11 -33.82 13.45 -30.78
CA VAL A 11 -32.38 13.49 -31.10
C VAL A 11 -31.69 14.75 -30.57
N VAL A 12 -32.41 15.88 -30.50
CA VAL A 12 -31.83 17.14 -29.98
C VAL A 12 -31.69 17.10 -28.46
N LEU A 13 -32.58 16.42 -27.74
CA LEU A 13 -32.53 16.34 -26.27
C LEU A 13 -31.45 15.37 -25.75
N THR A 14 -31.14 14.29 -26.47
CA THR A 14 -30.07 13.35 -26.05
C THR A 14 -28.67 13.91 -26.33
N THR A 15 -28.52 14.74 -27.37
CA THR A 15 -27.20 15.30 -27.74
C THR A 15 -26.75 16.41 -26.78
N VAL A 16 -27.69 17.18 -26.21
CA VAL A 16 -27.37 18.25 -25.24
C VAL A 16 -27.06 17.70 -23.84
N ILE A 17 -27.66 16.57 -23.44
CA ILE A 17 -27.40 15.96 -22.13
C ILE A 17 -26.09 15.15 -22.11
N VAL A 18 -25.71 14.49 -23.22
CA VAL A 18 -24.43 13.78 -23.32
C VAL A 18 -23.24 14.76 -23.47
N ALA A 19 -23.44 15.92 -24.10
CA ALA A 19 -22.41 16.96 -24.13
C ALA A 19 -22.20 17.64 -22.76
N SER A 20 -23.26 17.78 -21.95
CA SER A 20 -23.17 18.47 -20.65
C SER A 20 -22.61 17.60 -19.51
N LEU A 21 -22.56 16.28 -19.67
CA LEU A 21 -21.90 15.37 -18.71
C LEU A 21 -20.39 15.19 -18.97
N CYS A 22 -19.86 15.71 -20.08
CA CYS A 22 -18.43 15.72 -20.37
C CYS A 22 -17.72 17.02 -19.95
N PHE A 23 -18.45 18.06 -19.56
CA PHE A 23 -17.88 19.31 -19.02
C PHE A 23 -17.96 19.33 -17.50
N GLY A 24 -17.16 18.47 -16.86
CA GLY A 24 -17.17 18.36 -15.41
C GLY A 24 -15.83 18.04 -14.75
N MET A 25 -14.73 17.99 -15.50
CA MET A 25 -13.39 18.03 -14.90
C MET A 25 -12.44 18.74 -15.87
N ALA A 26 -12.52 20.07 -15.90
CA ALA A 26 -11.39 20.85 -16.38
C ALA A 26 -10.21 20.58 -15.43
N GLN A 27 -9.40 19.56 -15.73
CA GLN A 27 -8.06 19.48 -15.18
C GLN A 27 -7.35 20.74 -15.68
N ALA A 28 -7.26 21.76 -14.82
CA ALA A 28 -6.42 22.92 -15.07
C ALA A 28 -5.06 22.40 -15.54
N LYS A 29 -4.62 22.81 -16.74
CA LYS A 29 -3.32 22.36 -17.23
C LYS A 29 -2.30 22.88 -16.24
N LYS A 30 -1.32 22.04 -15.85
CA LYS A 30 -0.25 22.45 -14.91
C LYS A 30 0.47 23.74 -15.32
N SER A 31 0.39 24.14 -16.59
CA SER A 31 0.88 25.41 -17.14
C SER A 31 0.15 26.67 -16.66
N ASP A 32 -1.02 26.54 -16.04
CA ASP A 32 -1.92 27.67 -15.77
C ASP A 32 -1.66 28.33 -14.40
N TYR A 33 -0.84 27.70 -13.53
CA TYR A 33 -0.49 28.27 -12.22
C TYR A 33 0.56 29.35 -12.36
N ARG A 34 0.24 30.54 -11.84
CA ARG A 34 1.17 31.67 -11.76
C ARG A 34 2.18 31.49 -10.62
N ASP A 35 1.71 30.97 -9.49
CA ASP A 35 2.48 30.88 -8.25
C ASP A 35 2.52 29.43 -7.71
N TRP A 36 3.57 29.11 -6.97
CA TRP A 36 3.75 27.85 -6.24
C TRP A 36 4.08 28.16 -4.78
N ASN A 37 3.23 27.71 -3.87
CA ASN A 37 3.40 27.91 -2.43
C ASN A 37 4.20 26.76 -1.82
N LEU A 38 5.34 27.09 -1.21
CA LEU A 38 6.22 26.21 -0.47
C LEU A 38 6.22 26.60 1.01
N ASP A 39 5.81 25.68 1.87
CA ASP A 39 5.89 25.87 3.32
C ASP A 39 7.27 25.39 3.81
N VAL A 40 7.93 26.22 4.60
CA VAL A 40 9.30 26.00 5.09
C VAL A 40 9.35 26.17 6.60
N VAL A 41 9.95 25.22 7.31
CA VAL A 41 10.22 25.36 8.75
C VAL A 41 11.71 25.51 8.96
N PHE A 42 12.12 26.68 9.45
CA PHE A 42 13.48 27.00 9.84
C PHE A 42 13.69 26.62 11.31
N TYR A 43 14.43 25.55 11.55
CA TYR A 43 14.86 25.15 12.87
C TYR A 43 16.14 25.90 13.25
N ASN A 44 16.01 26.95 14.04
CA ASN A 44 17.12 27.72 14.57
C ASN A 44 17.80 26.96 15.71
N ALA A 45 19.05 26.53 15.51
CA ALA A 45 19.92 25.99 16.54
C ALA A 45 21.09 26.92 16.91
N SER A 46 21.18 28.09 16.29
CA SER A 46 22.32 28.99 16.47
C SER A 46 22.38 29.56 17.88
N ASN A 47 23.55 29.46 18.51
CA ASN A 47 23.87 30.11 19.79
C ASN A 47 24.63 31.42 19.58
N ASP A 48 25.21 31.62 18.40
CA ASP A 48 25.99 32.82 18.07
C ASP A 48 25.13 34.02 17.65
N LYS A 49 23.85 33.78 17.32
CA LYS A 49 22.90 34.81 16.86
C LYS A 49 21.66 34.83 17.74
N THR A 50 21.12 36.03 17.96
CA THR A 50 19.83 36.16 18.65
C THR A 50 18.69 35.70 17.77
N GLU A 51 17.53 35.39 18.35
CA GLU A 51 16.33 35.05 17.57
C GLU A 51 15.92 36.19 16.60
N ALA A 52 16.15 37.45 16.99
CA ALA A 52 15.87 38.60 16.15
C ALA A 52 16.82 38.66 14.93
N ASP A 53 18.11 38.38 15.13
CA ASP A 53 19.09 38.34 14.05
C ASP A 53 18.76 37.23 13.05
N ILE A 54 18.39 36.05 13.56
CA ILE A 54 17.98 34.91 12.74
C ILE A 54 16.69 35.22 11.97
N ALA A 55 15.68 35.82 12.62
CA ALA A 55 14.45 36.21 11.95
C ALA A 55 14.71 37.22 10.82
N ALA A 56 15.58 38.21 11.06
CA ALA A 56 15.97 39.17 10.04
C ALA A 56 16.73 38.52 8.88
N ALA A 57 17.63 37.56 9.16
CA ALA A 57 18.34 36.80 8.14
C ALA A 57 17.41 35.94 7.29
N VAL A 58 16.51 35.17 7.93
CA VAL A 58 15.52 34.33 7.24
C VAL A 58 14.61 35.16 6.33
N ALA A 59 14.17 36.34 6.78
CA ALA A 59 13.36 37.23 5.95
C ALA A 59 14.10 37.66 4.66
N ARG A 60 15.40 37.99 4.76
CA ARG A 60 16.23 38.33 3.58
C ARG A 60 16.44 37.12 2.67
N TRP A 61 16.75 35.96 3.23
CA TRP A 61 16.90 34.70 2.48
C TRP A 61 15.65 34.35 1.69
N VAL A 62 14.48 34.40 2.34
CA VAL A 62 13.19 34.12 1.70
C VAL A 62 12.92 35.12 0.59
N SER A 63 13.08 36.42 0.85
CA SER A 63 12.86 37.46 -0.16
C SER A 63 13.75 37.26 -1.38
N LYS A 64 15.03 36.89 -1.19
CA LYS A 64 15.95 36.64 -2.30
C LYS A 64 15.58 35.40 -3.10
N ALA A 65 15.16 34.34 -2.40
CA ALA A 65 14.73 33.12 -3.05
C ALA A 65 13.47 33.33 -3.91
N GLU A 66 12.49 34.08 -3.42
CA GLU A 66 11.30 34.42 -4.21
C GLU A 66 11.64 35.25 -5.45
N ASP A 67 12.55 36.22 -5.32
CA ASP A 67 12.98 37.08 -6.43
C ASP A 67 13.70 36.29 -7.54
N ILE A 68 14.70 35.47 -7.17
CA ILE A 68 15.44 34.68 -8.15
C ILE A 68 14.55 33.59 -8.79
N TYR A 69 13.65 32.98 -8.02
CA TYR A 69 12.76 31.91 -8.50
C TYR A 69 11.35 32.39 -8.92
N GLN A 70 11.23 33.64 -9.37
CA GLN A 70 9.95 34.23 -9.82
C GLN A 70 9.42 33.67 -11.14
N ARG A 71 10.24 32.93 -11.92
CA ARG A 71 9.83 32.41 -13.24
C ARG A 71 8.84 31.25 -13.10
N ARG A 72 7.72 31.35 -13.83
CA ARG A 72 6.50 30.53 -13.74
C ARG A 72 6.73 29.02 -13.57
N PRO A 73 6.28 28.39 -12.47
CA PRO A 73 5.53 29.01 -11.37
C PRO A 73 6.45 29.85 -10.48
N SER A 74 6.01 31.07 -10.15
CA SER A 74 6.69 31.96 -9.22
C SER A 74 6.71 31.34 -7.83
N LEU A 75 7.87 31.34 -7.19
CA LEU A 75 8.01 30.80 -5.85
C LEU A 75 7.38 31.76 -4.81
N LYS A 76 6.55 31.19 -3.93
CA LYS A 76 6.07 31.84 -2.71
C LYS A 76 6.39 30.97 -1.52
N ILE A 77 7.03 31.53 -0.51
CA ILE A 77 7.46 30.81 0.69
C ILE A 77 6.64 31.27 1.89
N ASN A 78 5.84 30.36 2.43
CA ASN A 78 5.30 30.52 3.77
C ASN A 78 6.31 29.91 4.75
N TYR A 79 6.65 30.59 5.83
CA TYR A 79 7.63 30.03 6.76
C TYR A 79 7.33 30.26 8.24
N GLU A 80 7.88 29.36 9.04
CA GLU A 80 7.90 29.41 10.49
C GLU A 80 9.34 29.22 10.99
N ILE A 81 9.72 29.92 12.06
CA ILE A 81 11.01 29.74 12.72
C ILE A 81 10.79 29.07 14.07
N LYS A 82 11.49 27.97 14.34
CA LYS A 82 11.43 27.21 15.59
C LYS A 82 12.80 27.12 16.23
N ARG A 83 12.89 27.39 17.53
CA ARG A 83 14.12 27.15 18.29
C ARG A 83 14.27 25.65 18.58
N ILE A 84 15.47 25.14 18.36
CA ILE A 84 15.90 23.80 18.76
C ILE A 84 17.32 23.88 19.33
N GLN A 85 17.68 23.00 20.25
CA GLN A 85 19.03 22.94 20.82
C GLN A 85 19.62 21.55 20.73
N THR A 86 18.77 20.53 20.87
CA THR A 86 19.18 19.14 20.75
C THR A 86 18.23 18.35 19.85
N ARG A 87 18.79 17.36 19.17
CA ARG A 87 18.02 16.38 18.39
C ARG A 87 18.79 15.07 18.37
N GLY A 88 18.12 13.95 18.64
CA GLY A 88 18.80 12.64 18.71
C GLY A 88 19.90 12.57 19.77
N GLY A 89 19.78 13.34 20.86
CA GLY A 89 20.81 13.45 21.90
C GLY A 89 22.06 14.24 21.50
N ARG A 90 22.12 14.83 20.30
CA ARG A 90 23.22 15.69 19.87
C ARG A 90 22.85 17.16 20.00
N ASN A 91 23.84 18.00 20.30
CA ASN A 91 23.74 19.44 20.11
C ASN A 91 23.73 19.74 18.60
N VAL A 92 22.71 20.45 18.13
CA VAL A 92 22.55 20.79 16.71
C VAL A 92 23.09 22.19 16.35
N SER A 93 23.59 22.95 17.33
CA SER A 93 24.33 24.20 17.09
C SER A 93 25.74 23.95 16.51
N GLU A 94 26.30 22.78 16.77
CA GLU A 94 27.60 22.35 16.25
C GLU A 94 27.50 20.98 15.57
N MET A 95 27.28 21.02 14.26
CA MET A 95 27.08 19.86 13.42
C MET A 95 28.42 19.33 12.89
N LEU A 96 29.10 18.56 13.74
CA LEU A 96 30.42 18.00 13.50
C LEU A 96 30.34 16.49 13.25
N PHE A 97 30.75 16.05 12.06
CA PHE A 97 30.66 14.64 11.64
C PHE A 97 32.01 14.06 11.22
N GLU A 98 32.19 12.76 11.44
CA GLU A 98 33.36 11.99 11.02
C GLU A 98 33.27 11.51 9.57
N SER A 99 32.14 11.74 8.89
CA SER A 99 31.99 11.57 7.44
C SER A 99 30.72 12.23 6.93
N GLN A 100 30.64 12.46 5.61
CA GLN A 100 29.38 12.87 4.96
C GLN A 100 28.28 11.82 5.11
N GLY A 101 28.64 10.53 5.19
CA GLY A 101 27.69 9.45 5.44
C GLY A 101 27.05 9.51 6.83
N GLU A 102 27.84 9.89 7.85
CA GLU A 102 27.32 10.11 9.21
C GLU A 102 26.38 11.31 9.27
N TYR A 103 26.75 12.43 8.63
CA TYR A 103 25.86 13.58 8.50
C TYR A 103 24.53 13.20 7.82
N ALA A 104 24.60 12.53 6.67
CA ALA A 104 23.41 12.09 5.96
C ALA A 104 22.54 11.17 6.82
N LYS A 105 23.14 10.22 7.56
CA LYS A 105 22.43 9.34 8.49
C LYS A 105 21.80 10.11 9.66
N PHE A 106 22.52 11.07 10.24
CA PHE A 106 22.00 11.88 11.34
C PHE A 106 20.80 12.69 10.88
N MET A 107 20.91 13.34 9.72
CA MET A 107 19.77 14.03 9.14
C MET A 107 18.64 13.02 9.04
N ASP A 108 18.86 11.89 8.34
CA ASP A 108 17.88 10.83 8.05
C ASP A 108 17.10 10.38 9.30
N ASP A 109 17.80 10.09 10.40
CA ASP A 109 17.19 9.54 11.60
C ASP A 109 16.37 10.57 12.40
N HIS A 110 16.57 11.87 12.16
CA HIS A 110 16.17 12.90 13.11
C HIS A 110 15.35 14.04 12.53
N PHE A 111 15.43 14.31 11.25
CA PHE A 111 14.59 15.31 10.62
C PHE A 111 13.51 14.64 9.79
N ASP A 112 12.55 15.40 9.28
CA ASP A 112 11.56 14.88 8.35
C ASP A 112 12.20 14.65 6.97
N ASN A 113 13.28 13.85 6.96
CA ASN A 113 14.11 13.50 5.83
C ASN A 113 14.34 11.96 5.65
N VAL A 114 13.66 11.06 6.39
CA VAL A 114 13.55 9.61 6.02
C VAL A 114 12.16 9.22 5.53
N ALA A 115 12.08 8.61 4.36
CA ALA A 115 10.85 8.31 3.64
C ALA A 115 10.31 6.89 3.91
N VAL A 116 9.10 6.79 4.47
CA VAL A 116 8.33 5.53 4.45
C VAL A 116 6.87 5.74 4.07
N THR A 117 6.09 6.61 4.75
CA THR A 117 4.66 6.85 4.39
C THR A 117 4.08 8.21 4.80
N LYS A 118 4.80 9.05 5.57
CA LYS A 118 4.26 10.32 6.12
C LYS A 118 5.21 11.51 5.89
N THR A 119 4.61 12.69 5.82
CA THR A 119 5.26 13.99 5.70
C THR A 119 4.63 14.97 6.69
N GLU A 120 5.46 15.84 7.28
CA GLU A 120 5.01 16.98 8.11
C GLU A 120 4.43 18.12 7.25
N GLY A 121 4.56 18.02 5.92
CA GLY A 121 3.96 18.98 4.98
C GLY A 121 4.73 20.28 4.88
N ASN A 122 6.05 20.24 5.05
CA ASN A 122 6.95 21.39 4.88
C ASN A 122 8.34 20.94 4.41
N LEU A 123 9.15 21.88 3.90
CA LEU A 123 10.59 21.73 3.72
C LEU A 123 11.30 22.15 5.02
N THR A 124 12.14 21.27 5.57
CA THR A 124 12.93 21.57 6.76
C THR A 124 14.25 22.26 6.37
N VAL A 125 14.53 23.38 7.03
CA VAL A 125 15.83 24.07 7.00
C VAL A 125 16.40 24.09 8.42
N LEU A 126 17.58 23.53 8.63
CA LEU A 126 18.28 23.56 9.91
C LEU A 126 19.34 24.66 9.90
N ILE A 127 19.28 25.60 10.84
CA ILE A 127 20.26 26.67 11.00
C ILE A 127 21.18 26.31 12.16
N THR A 128 22.48 26.23 11.93
CA THR A 128 23.52 25.82 12.90
C THR A 128 24.63 26.87 12.97
N ASP A 129 25.48 26.88 13.99
CA ASP A 129 26.65 27.78 14.01
C ASP A 129 27.81 27.21 13.20
N ARG A 130 27.85 25.89 13.07
CA ARG A 130 28.95 25.22 12.39
C ARG A 130 28.51 23.90 11.78
N LEU A 131 28.77 23.72 10.49
CA LEU A 131 28.57 22.46 9.77
C LEU A 131 29.91 21.99 9.20
N CYS A 132 30.44 20.87 9.71
CA CYS A 132 31.69 20.31 9.20
C CYS A 132 31.66 18.79 9.15
N SER A 133 32.36 18.20 8.17
CA SER A 133 32.66 16.77 8.16
C SER A 133 34.14 16.51 7.89
N SER A 134 34.64 15.31 8.21
CA SER A 134 36.01 14.89 7.88
C SER A 134 36.34 15.10 6.40
N ARG A 135 37.56 15.55 6.08
CA ARG A 135 38.02 15.59 4.68
C ARG A 135 38.20 14.17 4.14
N TYR A 136 37.58 13.87 3.00
CA TYR A 136 37.75 12.59 2.27
C TYR A 136 39.08 12.48 1.50
N LYS A 137 39.99 13.45 1.61
CA LYS A 137 41.23 13.47 0.81
C LYS A 137 42.28 12.52 1.40
N THR A 138 42.91 11.72 0.53
CA THR A 138 44.05 10.86 0.86
C THR A 138 45.15 11.70 1.53
N GLY A 139 45.47 11.39 2.79
CA GLY A 139 46.48 12.12 3.59
C GLY A 139 45.94 13.13 4.62
N ALA A 140 44.62 13.31 4.75
CA ALA A 140 44.05 14.11 5.83
C ALA A 140 44.35 13.49 7.22
N LYS A 141 44.71 14.32 8.20
CA LYS A 141 44.92 13.87 9.59
C LYS A 141 43.57 13.67 10.28
N LYS A 142 43.52 12.78 11.27
CA LYS A 142 42.36 12.63 12.15
C LYS A 142 42.06 13.98 12.81
N GLY A 143 40.85 14.51 12.62
CA GLY A 143 40.44 15.83 13.07
C GLY A 143 40.40 16.91 11.99
N ASP A 144 40.98 16.67 10.80
CA ASP A 144 40.86 17.59 9.67
C ASP A 144 39.44 17.57 9.10
N ARG A 145 38.71 18.66 9.31
CA ARG A 145 37.33 18.81 8.86
C ARG A 145 37.21 19.86 7.76
N LYS A 146 36.39 19.59 6.75
CA LYS A 146 35.89 20.59 5.80
C LYS A 146 34.58 21.11 6.37
N CYS A 147 34.49 22.43 6.50
CA CYS A 147 33.26 23.11 6.90
C CYS A 147 32.59 23.70 5.68
N TRP A 148 31.27 23.84 5.75
CA TRP A 148 30.43 24.35 4.67
C TRP A 148 29.50 25.43 5.19
N GLY A 149 29.17 26.42 4.34
CA GLY A 149 28.17 27.44 4.66
C GLY A 149 26.74 26.92 4.53
N GLY A 150 26.51 26.01 3.59
CA GLY A 150 25.23 25.38 3.35
C GLY A 150 25.39 23.94 2.85
N TYR A 151 24.30 23.19 2.93
CA TYR A 151 24.18 21.89 2.29
C TYR A 151 22.72 21.54 2.00
N ALA A 152 22.44 21.17 0.76
CA ALA A 152 21.15 20.64 0.32
C ALA A 152 21.29 19.25 -0.32
N HIS A 153 20.20 18.50 -0.27
CA HIS A 153 20.09 17.22 -0.92
C HIS A 153 19.42 17.36 -2.29
N PHE A 154 20.06 16.81 -3.34
CA PHE A 154 19.49 16.78 -4.67
C PHE A 154 18.23 15.89 -4.76
N PRO A 155 17.30 16.22 -5.68
CA PRO A 155 16.16 15.38 -6.03
C PRO A 155 16.48 13.96 -6.49
N HIS A 156 17.65 13.75 -7.09
CA HIS A 156 17.99 12.57 -7.87
C HIS A 156 19.14 11.73 -7.29
N ASP A 157 19.88 12.22 -6.30
CA ASP A 157 21.02 11.50 -5.66
C ASP A 157 20.57 10.43 -4.65
N VAL A 158 19.34 9.96 -4.78
CA VAL A 158 18.72 8.99 -3.88
C VAL A 158 18.44 7.71 -4.66
N ASN A 159 19.48 6.90 -4.86
CA ASN A 159 19.29 5.50 -5.18
C ASN A 159 19.73 4.63 -3.97
N PRO A 160 18.82 3.86 -3.34
CA PRO A 160 17.38 3.83 -3.56
C PRO A 160 16.70 5.07 -2.96
N PHE A 161 15.65 5.55 -3.65
CA PHE A 161 14.84 6.77 -3.44
C PHE A 161 14.16 6.89 -2.07
N SER A 162 14.90 6.90 -0.95
CA SER A 162 14.35 6.84 0.42
C SER A 162 14.82 7.94 1.36
N LYS A 163 15.68 8.85 0.90
CA LYS A 163 16.13 10.00 1.69
C LYS A 163 15.36 11.23 1.24
N LYS A 164 14.57 11.80 2.13
CA LYS A 164 13.88 13.07 1.92
C LYS A 164 14.86 14.24 2.01
N ARG A 165 14.36 15.41 1.63
CA ARG A 165 15.14 16.62 1.38
C ARG A 165 15.09 17.54 2.59
N GLY A 166 16.22 18.14 2.89
CA GLY A 166 16.35 19.21 3.86
C GLY A 166 17.56 20.05 3.48
N ILE A 167 17.58 21.27 3.98
CA ILE A 167 18.70 22.21 3.83
C ILE A 167 19.31 22.39 5.21
N THR A 168 20.63 22.42 5.29
CA THR A 168 21.34 22.88 6.49
C THR A 168 22.12 24.14 6.14
N LEU A 169 22.02 25.16 6.97
CA LEU A 169 22.64 26.47 6.80
C LEU A 169 23.46 26.82 8.04
N VAL A 170 24.62 27.42 7.84
CA VAL A 170 25.36 28.08 8.93
C VAL A 170 24.75 29.46 9.19
N SER A 171 24.69 29.90 10.44
CA SER A 171 24.03 31.14 10.87
C SER A 171 24.70 32.43 10.37
N ASN A 172 25.97 32.35 9.99
CA ASN A 172 26.78 33.48 9.52
C ASN A 172 27.14 33.36 8.03
N ILE A 173 26.12 33.17 7.19
CA ILE A 173 26.22 33.11 5.73
C ILE A 173 25.63 34.35 5.08
N ASP A 174 25.94 34.56 3.81
CA ASP A 174 25.35 35.62 3.00
C ASP A 174 23.86 35.38 2.71
N GLU A 175 23.24 36.36 2.03
CA GLU A 175 21.83 36.32 1.71
C GLU A 175 21.46 35.37 0.55
N PHE A 176 22.45 34.85 -0.18
CA PHE A 176 22.26 34.03 -1.38
C PHE A 176 22.38 32.53 -1.09
N THR A 177 23.11 32.15 -0.04
CA THR A 177 23.39 30.76 0.30
C THR A 177 22.10 29.92 0.44
N PHE A 178 21.05 30.41 1.11
CA PHE A 178 19.77 29.68 1.14
C PHE A 178 19.18 29.47 -0.26
N THR A 179 19.23 30.50 -1.09
CA THR A 179 18.72 30.48 -2.46
C THR A 179 19.49 29.50 -3.34
N HIS A 180 20.81 29.40 -3.14
CA HIS A 180 21.70 28.43 -3.78
C HIS A 180 21.32 27.00 -3.39
N GLU A 181 21.22 26.73 -2.08
CA GLU A 181 20.84 25.42 -1.55
C GLU A 181 19.44 25.00 -2.00
N LEU A 182 18.51 25.95 -2.07
CA LEU A 182 17.17 25.72 -2.62
C LEU A 182 17.21 25.39 -4.12
N GLY A 183 18.18 25.93 -4.86
CA GLY A 183 18.46 25.56 -6.25
C GLY A 183 18.76 24.08 -6.41
N HIS A 184 19.56 23.50 -5.51
CA HIS A 184 19.79 22.05 -5.49
C HIS A 184 18.50 21.27 -5.26
N VAL A 185 17.62 21.72 -4.36
CA VAL A 185 16.28 21.12 -4.15
C VAL A 185 15.43 21.20 -5.43
N PHE A 186 15.63 22.23 -6.26
CA PHE A 186 15.01 22.38 -7.58
C PHE A 186 15.81 21.71 -8.71
N GLY A 187 16.79 20.88 -8.37
CA GLY A 187 17.52 20.05 -9.33
C GLY A 187 18.55 20.81 -10.16
N LEU A 188 18.98 21.99 -9.70
CA LEU A 188 20.11 22.72 -10.25
C LEU A 188 21.42 22.20 -9.67
N LYS A 189 22.40 22.00 -10.54
CA LYS A 189 23.77 21.59 -10.20
C LYS A 189 24.71 22.79 -10.22
N HIS A 190 25.84 22.67 -9.52
CA HIS A 190 26.90 23.67 -9.60
C HIS A 190 27.34 23.88 -11.04
N THR A 191 27.76 25.09 -11.41
CA THR A 191 28.14 25.44 -12.78
C THR A 191 29.27 24.57 -13.36
N PHE A 192 30.15 24.02 -12.50
CA PHE A 192 31.25 23.14 -12.92
C PHE A 192 30.80 21.67 -13.12
N GLU A 193 29.63 21.29 -12.59
CA GLU A 193 29.11 19.93 -12.66
C GLU A 193 28.33 19.68 -13.97
N PRO A 194 28.56 18.54 -14.65
CA PRO A 194 27.74 18.14 -15.79
C PRO A 194 26.38 17.59 -15.35
N TYR A 195 25.34 17.87 -16.14
CA TYR A 195 24.05 17.18 -16.04
C TYR A 195 24.12 15.84 -16.79
N ILE A 196 24.74 14.82 -16.19
CA ILE A 196 24.87 13.49 -16.82
C ILE A 196 23.48 12.90 -17.09
N GLY A 197 23.25 12.38 -18.30
CA GLY A 197 22.01 11.71 -18.68
C GLY A 197 20.84 12.62 -19.08
N PHE A 198 21.08 13.93 -19.20
CA PHE A 198 20.07 14.90 -19.67
C PHE A 198 20.51 15.54 -21.00
N ASN A 199 19.54 15.71 -21.92
CA ASN A 199 19.77 16.37 -23.22
C ASN A 199 20.07 17.88 -23.08
N LEU A 200 19.71 18.49 -21.93
CA LEU A 200 19.92 19.91 -21.64
C LEU A 200 21.11 20.08 -20.67
N GLN A 201 22.22 20.63 -21.16
CA GLN A 201 23.38 21.01 -20.37
C GLN A 201 23.33 22.48 -20.00
N CYS A 202 22.62 22.83 -18.92
CA CYS A 202 22.47 24.24 -18.48
C CYS A 202 23.78 24.91 -18.01
N ASN A 203 24.84 24.11 -17.84
CA ASN A 203 26.13 24.54 -17.29
C ASN A 203 27.26 24.55 -18.34
N LYS A 204 26.95 24.24 -19.61
CA LYS A 204 27.98 24.03 -20.66
C LYS A 204 28.88 25.25 -20.89
N SER A 205 28.35 26.46 -20.68
CA SER A 205 29.08 27.72 -20.87
C SER A 205 30.02 28.09 -19.72
N TYR A 206 29.93 27.41 -18.57
CA TYR A 206 30.68 27.78 -17.37
C TYR A 206 31.89 26.90 -17.08
N LYS A 207 32.11 25.80 -17.80
CA LYS A 207 33.30 24.95 -17.58
C LYS A 207 34.57 25.64 -18.11
N PRO A 208 35.44 26.22 -17.27
CA PRO A 208 36.72 26.67 -17.74
C PRO A 208 37.62 25.44 -17.84
N LYS A 209 38.36 25.30 -18.95
CA LYS A 209 39.42 24.29 -19.02
C LYS A 209 40.52 24.70 -18.04
N GLY A 210 40.80 23.86 -17.04
CA GLY A 210 41.97 24.00 -16.16
C GLY A 210 41.78 24.78 -14.85
N ARG A 211 40.56 25.15 -14.47
CA ARG A 211 40.31 25.72 -13.13
C ARG A 211 39.92 24.64 -12.10
N PRO A 212 40.39 24.74 -10.84
CA PRO A 212 39.95 23.89 -9.74
C PRO A 212 38.41 23.87 -9.57
N GLU A 213 37.88 22.73 -9.10
CA GLU A 213 36.46 22.60 -8.75
C GLU A 213 36.12 23.49 -7.55
N GLY A 214 35.01 24.24 -7.62
CA GLY A 214 34.50 25.05 -6.51
C GLY A 214 34.81 26.55 -6.54
N GLU A 215 35.19 27.12 -7.70
CA GLU A 215 35.53 28.54 -7.86
C GLU A 215 34.40 29.39 -8.47
N CYS A 216 34.51 30.72 -8.38
CA CYS A 216 33.70 31.72 -9.09
C CYS A 216 33.88 31.67 -10.62
N ASN A 217 33.31 30.66 -11.28
CA ASN A 217 33.53 30.40 -12.71
C ASN A 217 32.70 31.28 -13.65
N SER A 218 31.58 31.80 -13.18
CA SER A 218 30.64 32.65 -13.90
C SER A 218 30.96 34.14 -13.78
N CYS A 219 31.93 34.49 -12.94
CA CYS A 219 32.37 35.87 -12.80
C CYS A 219 33.02 36.33 -14.11
N ALA A 220 32.62 37.50 -14.61
CA ALA A 220 33.21 38.08 -15.81
C ALA A 220 34.72 38.32 -15.63
N GLU A 221 35.50 38.13 -16.69
CA GLU A 221 36.94 38.37 -16.68
C GLU A 221 37.25 39.79 -16.18
N GLY A 222 38.18 39.91 -15.23
CA GLY A 222 38.54 41.18 -14.57
C GLY A 222 37.77 41.51 -13.28
N ASN A 223 36.70 40.77 -12.96
CA ASN A 223 35.92 40.98 -11.73
C ASN A 223 36.15 39.92 -10.64
N VAL A 224 37.00 38.93 -10.91
CA VAL A 224 37.40 37.90 -9.94
C VAL A 224 38.38 38.52 -8.95
N VAL A 225 38.03 38.44 -7.66
CA VAL A 225 38.95 38.71 -6.56
C VAL A 225 39.59 37.39 -6.16
N TYR A 226 40.90 37.38 -6.01
CA TYR A 226 41.67 36.21 -5.60
C TYR A 226 42.07 36.32 -4.12
N ASP A 227 42.09 35.19 -3.41
CA ASP A 227 42.64 35.12 -2.05
C ASP A 227 44.19 35.18 -2.04
N ALA A 228 44.78 35.08 -0.85
CA ALA A 228 46.23 35.15 -0.66
C ALA A 228 46.98 33.99 -1.36
N GLU A 229 46.28 32.89 -1.61
CA GLU A 229 46.75 31.70 -2.31
C GLU A 229 46.59 31.81 -3.84
N GLY A 230 46.04 32.91 -4.34
CA GLY A 230 45.82 33.16 -5.76
C GLY A 230 44.61 32.39 -6.33
N LEU A 231 43.69 31.93 -5.48
CA LEU A 231 42.46 31.25 -5.87
C LEU A 231 41.29 32.25 -5.94
N PRO A 232 40.39 32.14 -6.94
CA PRO A 232 39.17 32.94 -7.00
C PRO A 232 38.34 32.80 -5.71
N SER A 233 38.23 33.89 -4.94
CA SER A 233 37.54 33.92 -3.66
C SER A 233 36.21 34.66 -3.72
N SER A 234 36.05 35.61 -4.65
CA SER A 234 34.96 36.59 -4.65
C SER A 234 34.70 37.17 -6.05
N CYS A 235 33.49 37.70 -6.31
CA CYS A 235 33.11 38.28 -7.62
C CYS A 235 32.45 39.65 -7.51
N LYS A 236 33.17 40.70 -7.90
CA LYS A 236 32.83 42.12 -7.67
C LYS A 236 31.57 42.69 -8.34
N GLN A 237 30.84 41.91 -9.13
CA GLN A 237 29.68 42.40 -9.88
C GLN A 237 28.58 41.36 -9.86
N ARG A 238 28.61 40.45 -10.83
CA ARG A 238 27.53 39.50 -11.07
C ARG A 238 28.06 38.09 -11.13
N SER A 239 27.42 37.21 -10.38
CA SER A 239 27.74 35.77 -10.34
C SER A 239 26.50 34.93 -10.64
N ASN A 240 26.71 33.76 -11.22
CA ASN A 240 25.66 32.77 -11.28
C ASN A 240 25.39 32.25 -9.86
N LEU A 241 24.11 32.15 -9.49
CA LEU A 241 23.71 31.65 -8.16
C LEU A 241 24.29 30.27 -7.86
N MET A 242 24.47 29.41 -8.87
CA MET A 242 25.00 28.06 -8.67
C MET A 242 26.53 27.99 -8.64
N ASP A 243 27.23 29.13 -8.51
CA ASP A 243 28.65 29.20 -8.20
C ASP A 243 28.89 29.45 -6.70
N TYR A 244 30.07 29.05 -6.23
CA TYR A 244 30.52 29.24 -4.85
C TYR A 244 31.21 30.59 -4.63
N CYS A 245 30.59 31.69 -5.05
CA CYS A 245 31.18 32.99 -4.83
C CYS A 245 30.95 33.45 -3.39
N THR A 246 32.01 33.45 -2.59
CA THR A 246 31.94 33.84 -1.18
C THR A 246 32.41 35.29 -1.05
N SER A 247 31.47 36.23 -0.87
CA SER A 247 31.66 37.66 -0.59
C SER A 247 31.87 38.62 -1.79
N ASN A 248 31.34 39.84 -1.63
CA ASN A 248 31.35 40.99 -2.55
C ASN A 248 30.66 40.78 -3.90
N ILE A 249 29.43 40.26 -3.90
CA ILE A 249 28.60 40.13 -5.11
C ILE A 249 27.51 41.20 -5.07
N ASP A 250 27.40 41.99 -6.14
CA ASP A 250 26.35 43.00 -6.27
C ASP A 250 25.02 42.37 -6.72
N GLU A 251 25.09 41.35 -7.58
CA GLU A 251 23.92 40.65 -8.14
C GLU A 251 24.19 39.15 -8.38
N GLU A 252 23.25 38.29 -8.01
CA GLU A 252 23.25 36.89 -8.46
C GLU A 252 22.11 36.59 -9.43
N TYR A 253 22.37 35.68 -10.37
CA TYR A 253 21.39 35.30 -11.39
C TYR A 253 21.40 33.82 -11.73
N LEU A 254 20.32 33.36 -12.35
CA LEU A 254 20.27 32.09 -13.06
C LEU A 254 20.23 32.36 -14.56
N ASN A 255 20.90 31.55 -15.36
CA ASN A 255 20.71 31.62 -16.80
C ASN A 255 19.34 31.05 -17.19
N THR A 256 18.86 31.38 -18.39
CA THR A 256 17.53 30.94 -18.86
C THR A 256 17.30 29.43 -18.76
N CYS A 257 18.31 28.60 -19.04
CA CYS A 257 18.19 27.15 -18.93
C CYS A 257 18.01 26.70 -17.47
N GLN A 258 18.76 27.27 -16.54
CA GLN A 258 18.63 26.98 -15.11
C GLN A 258 17.28 27.44 -14.58
N GLU A 259 16.82 28.65 -14.95
CA GLU A 259 15.50 29.14 -14.56
C GLU A 259 14.38 28.21 -15.04
N GLU A 260 14.41 27.80 -16.32
CA GLU A 260 13.44 26.87 -16.90
C GLU A 260 13.49 25.49 -16.25
N ARG A 261 14.69 24.99 -15.95
CA ARG A 261 14.85 23.72 -15.24
C ARG A 261 14.25 23.78 -13.85
N ALA A 262 14.57 24.82 -13.07
CA ALA A 262 14.03 25.00 -11.73
C ALA A 262 12.50 25.14 -11.76
N ALA A 263 11.96 25.91 -12.69
CA ALA A 263 10.52 26.06 -12.92
C ALA A 263 9.85 24.72 -13.26
N ASN A 264 10.40 23.96 -14.20
CA ASN A 264 9.90 22.64 -14.56
C ASN A 264 9.95 21.67 -13.38
N GLN A 265 10.99 21.75 -12.55
CA GLN A 265 11.11 20.92 -11.36
C GLN A 265 10.05 21.29 -10.31
N ARG A 266 9.75 22.58 -10.09
CA ARG A 266 8.64 23.03 -9.23
C ARG A 266 7.28 22.54 -9.74
N LEU A 267 7.02 22.60 -11.05
CA LEU A 267 5.80 22.04 -11.66
C LEU A 267 5.61 20.55 -11.37
N GLN A 268 6.71 19.80 -11.26
CA GLN A 268 6.63 18.40 -10.84
C GLN A 268 6.20 18.27 -9.39
N TYR A 269 6.59 19.19 -8.51
CA TYR A 269 6.22 19.17 -7.09
C TYR A 269 4.84 19.74 -6.81
N MET A 270 4.12 20.28 -7.81
CA MET A 270 2.81 20.87 -7.59
C MET A 270 1.67 19.83 -7.52
N THR A 271 0.68 20.14 -6.68
CA THR A 271 -0.67 19.56 -6.74
C THR A 271 -1.45 20.18 -7.90
N THR A 272 -2.65 19.64 -8.18
CA THR A 272 -3.61 20.24 -9.11
C THR A 272 -4.31 21.48 -8.55
N LYS A 273 -3.83 22.06 -7.46
CA LYS A 273 -4.32 23.33 -6.91
C LYS A 273 -3.23 24.41 -6.87
N GLY A 274 -2.00 24.06 -7.23
CA GLY A 274 -0.84 24.95 -7.15
C GLY A 274 -0.07 24.86 -5.83
N ASP A 275 -0.53 24.08 -4.87
CA ASP A 275 0.17 23.83 -3.60
C ASP A 275 1.34 22.84 -3.77
N THR A 276 2.22 22.79 -2.78
CA THR A 276 3.29 21.77 -2.73
C THR A 276 2.74 20.37 -2.45
N ASN A 277 2.98 19.45 -3.38
CA ASN A 277 2.90 18.02 -3.15
C ASN A 277 4.21 17.54 -2.50
N TYR A 278 4.22 17.52 -1.17
CA TYR A 278 5.40 17.12 -0.40
C TYR A 278 5.81 15.66 -0.64
N PHE A 279 4.93 14.78 -1.11
CA PHE A 279 5.36 13.43 -1.52
C PHE A 279 6.27 13.50 -2.76
N LYS A 280 5.91 14.31 -3.77
CA LYS A 280 6.75 14.52 -4.95
C LYS A 280 8.04 15.26 -4.61
N LEU A 281 7.94 16.30 -3.77
CA LEU A 281 9.12 17.03 -3.28
C LEU A 281 10.04 16.11 -2.45
N LYS A 282 9.55 15.05 -1.82
CA LYS A 282 10.40 14.09 -1.09
C LYS A 282 11.04 13.03 -1.98
N GLY A 283 10.82 13.06 -3.30
CA GLY A 283 11.19 11.97 -4.19
C GLY A 283 10.42 10.67 -3.90
N LEU A 284 9.31 10.76 -3.16
CA LEU A 284 8.46 9.62 -2.79
C LEU A 284 7.52 9.17 -3.90
N VAL A 285 7.47 9.88 -5.02
CA VAL A 285 6.68 9.46 -6.19
C VAL A 285 7.57 8.63 -7.13
N GLY A 286 7.86 7.41 -6.68
CA GLY A 286 7.48 6.21 -7.44
C GLY A 286 6.12 5.74 -6.89
N GLU A 287 5.35 4.93 -7.63
CA GLU A 287 4.02 4.48 -7.18
C GLU A 287 3.96 4.05 -5.69
N PRO A 288 2.86 4.33 -4.98
CA PRO A 288 2.75 4.15 -3.53
C PRO A 288 3.22 2.75 -3.08
N ILE A 289 4.08 2.74 -2.06
CA ILE A 289 4.60 1.51 -1.47
C ILE A 289 3.51 0.87 -0.62
N CYS A 290 2.89 -0.18 -1.15
CA CYS A 290 1.93 -1.01 -0.42
C CYS A 290 2.65 -2.17 0.28
N LYS A 291 2.11 -2.65 1.40
CA LYS A 291 2.54 -3.91 2.02
C LYS A 291 1.56 -5.05 1.71
N GLN A 292 0.30 -4.69 1.50
CA GLN A 292 -0.81 -5.59 1.23
C GLN A 292 -1.83 -4.88 0.32
N ASP A 293 -2.71 -5.64 -0.31
CA ASP A 293 -3.66 -5.11 -1.31
C ASP A 293 -4.63 -4.10 -0.69
N SER A 294 -4.97 -4.23 0.61
CA SER A 294 -5.81 -3.28 1.34
C SER A 294 -5.16 -1.91 1.57
N ASP A 295 -3.85 -1.78 1.36
CA ASP A 295 -3.16 -0.49 1.42
C ASP A 295 -3.36 0.31 0.12
N CYS A 296 -3.96 -0.30 -0.90
CA CYS A 296 -4.26 0.30 -2.18
C CYS A 296 -5.73 0.75 -2.26
N GLU A 297 -5.98 1.80 -3.04
CA GLU A 297 -7.35 2.21 -3.39
C GLU A 297 -8.08 1.11 -4.16
N SER A 298 -9.43 1.12 -4.09
CA SER A 298 -10.28 0.14 -4.79
C SER A 298 -9.94 0.05 -6.28
N GLY A 299 -9.90 -1.16 -6.82
CA GLY A 299 -9.50 -1.42 -8.22
C GLY A 299 -7.99 -1.58 -8.44
N ARG A 300 -7.19 -1.64 -7.37
CA ARG A 300 -5.73 -1.84 -7.42
C ARG A 300 -5.29 -3.01 -6.53
N TYR A 301 -4.12 -3.57 -6.82
CA TYR A 301 -3.47 -4.61 -6.01
C TYR A 301 -2.03 -4.23 -5.69
N CYS A 302 -1.49 -4.81 -4.62
CA CYS A 302 -0.11 -4.63 -4.24
C CYS A 302 0.81 -5.59 -5.01
N ALA A 303 1.50 -5.04 -6.02
CA ALA A 303 2.53 -5.75 -6.76
C ALA A 303 3.82 -5.76 -5.95
N THR A 304 4.16 -6.90 -5.35
CA THR A 304 5.41 -7.08 -4.61
C THR A 304 6.58 -7.20 -5.57
N GLY A 305 7.64 -6.42 -5.34
CA GLY A 305 8.87 -6.52 -6.14
C GLY A 305 9.54 -7.89 -5.98
N VAL A 306 10.42 -8.25 -6.92
CA VAL A 306 11.29 -9.42 -6.76
C VAL A 306 12.38 -9.05 -5.75
N ALA A 307 12.81 -9.97 -4.89
CA ALA A 307 13.63 -9.76 -3.69
C ALA A 307 14.96 -8.98 -3.85
N THR A 308 15.34 -8.58 -5.07
CA THR A 308 16.52 -7.79 -5.40
C THR A 308 16.28 -6.68 -6.43
N VAL A 309 15.08 -6.57 -7.03
CA VAL A 309 14.74 -5.58 -8.05
C VAL A 309 13.26 -5.17 -7.93
N GLY A 310 13.04 -3.93 -7.50
CA GLY A 310 11.71 -3.26 -7.49
C GLY A 310 11.07 -3.15 -6.10
N ARG A 311 10.34 -2.05 -5.89
CA ARG A 311 9.54 -1.81 -4.67
C ARG A 311 8.13 -2.37 -4.83
N ASN A 312 7.45 -2.61 -3.72
CA ASN A 312 6.02 -2.89 -3.74
C ASN A 312 5.26 -1.67 -4.29
N GLN A 313 4.28 -1.90 -5.16
CA GLN A 313 3.54 -0.81 -5.83
C GLN A 313 2.06 -1.15 -6.00
N CYS A 314 1.17 -0.19 -5.76
CA CYS A 314 -0.25 -0.33 -6.09
C CYS A 314 -0.48 -0.23 -7.60
N LYS A 315 -0.69 -1.38 -8.25
CA LYS A 315 -0.99 -1.47 -9.69
C LYS A 315 -2.46 -1.68 -9.93
N GLU A 316 -2.96 -1.18 -11.05
CA GLU A 316 -4.35 -1.42 -11.46
C GLU A 316 -4.59 -2.91 -11.69
N LEU A 317 -5.78 -3.37 -11.28
CA LEU A 317 -6.24 -4.71 -11.60
C LEU A 317 -6.34 -4.86 -13.11
N LYS A 318 -5.79 -5.96 -13.62
CA LYS A 318 -5.72 -6.23 -15.04
C LYS A 318 -7.08 -6.71 -15.56
N PRO A 319 -7.48 -6.28 -16.77
CA PRO A 319 -8.71 -6.75 -17.39
C PRO A 319 -8.60 -8.22 -17.83
N ILE A 320 -9.75 -8.83 -18.16
CA ILE A 320 -9.83 -10.18 -18.73
C ILE A 320 -8.95 -10.27 -20.00
N GLY A 321 -8.24 -11.39 -20.16
CA GLY A 321 -7.31 -11.64 -21.27
C GLY A 321 -5.89 -11.08 -21.08
N ALA A 322 -5.65 -10.25 -20.06
CA ALA A 322 -4.32 -9.74 -19.77
C ALA A 322 -3.41 -10.81 -19.15
N SER A 323 -2.10 -10.71 -19.39
CA SER A 323 -1.14 -11.65 -18.79
C SER A 323 -0.99 -11.42 -17.29
N CYS A 324 -1.02 -12.52 -16.52
CA CYS A 324 -0.94 -12.53 -15.07
C CYS A 324 -0.04 -13.67 -14.58
N THR A 325 0.46 -13.53 -13.35
CA THR A 325 1.22 -14.56 -12.63
C THR A 325 0.56 -14.95 -11.31
N ALA A 326 -0.44 -14.18 -10.85
CA ALA A 326 -1.21 -14.45 -9.65
C ALA A 326 -2.64 -13.91 -9.81
N ALA A 327 -3.59 -14.54 -9.11
CA ALA A 327 -5.03 -14.25 -9.19
C ALA A 327 -5.36 -12.80 -8.82
N LYS A 328 -4.76 -12.30 -7.74
CA LYS A 328 -4.87 -10.92 -7.24
C LYS A 328 -4.51 -9.82 -8.24
N GLN A 329 -3.85 -10.16 -9.34
CA GLN A 329 -3.50 -9.20 -10.38
C GLN A 329 -4.67 -8.88 -11.31
N CYS A 330 -5.74 -9.67 -11.27
CA CYS A 330 -6.86 -9.64 -12.21
C CYS A 330 -8.10 -9.05 -11.55
N ALA A 331 -8.87 -8.24 -12.29
CA ALA A 331 -10.12 -7.68 -11.78
C ALA A 331 -11.16 -8.74 -11.40
N SER A 332 -11.03 -9.94 -11.97
CA SER A 332 -11.84 -11.13 -11.68
C SER A 332 -11.30 -11.99 -10.53
N ASP A 333 -10.17 -11.61 -9.92
CA ASP A 333 -9.42 -12.41 -8.95
C ASP A 333 -9.11 -13.83 -9.43
N ARG A 334 -8.85 -13.99 -10.75
CA ARG A 334 -8.59 -15.28 -11.37
C ARG A 334 -7.52 -15.19 -12.44
N CYS A 335 -6.42 -15.91 -12.21
CA CYS A 335 -5.31 -16.06 -13.15
C CYS A 335 -5.16 -17.53 -13.51
N ASN A 336 -5.49 -17.91 -14.74
CA ASN A 336 -5.34 -19.27 -15.24
C ASN A 336 -4.53 -19.27 -16.55
N THR A 337 -3.63 -20.24 -16.71
CA THR A 337 -2.72 -20.36 -17.86
C THR A 337 -1.97 -19.06 -18.20
N GLY A 338 -1.65 -18.27 -17.16
CA GLY A 338 -0.96 -16.99 -17.28
C GLY A 338 -1.83 -15.83 -17.82
N LYS A 339 -3.16 -15.98 -17.81
CA LYS A 339 -4.13 -15.00 -18.31
C LYS A 339 -5.25 -14.73 -17.30
N CYS A 340 -5.66 -13.47 -17.19
CA CYS A 340 -6.84 -13.10 -16.41
C CYS A 340 -8.09 -13.66 -17.09
N LYS A 341 -8.89 -14.43 -16.37
CA LYS A 341 -10.10 -15.09 -16.89
C LYS A 341 -11.36 -14.51 -16.22
N THR A 342 -12.53 -14.71 -16.80
CA THR A 342 -13.78 -14.46 -16.05
C THR A 342 -13.84 -15.41 -14.86
N ALA A 343 -14.51 -15.02 -13.77
CA ALA A 343 -14.56 -15.80 -12.53
C ALA A 343 -15.01 -17.26 -12.76
N ASP A 344 -15.88 -17.46 -13.75
CA ASP A 344 -16.53 -18.74 -14.02
C ASP A 344 -15.87 -19.55 -15.16
N GLU A 345 -14.86 -19.04 -15.88
CA GLU A 345 -14.26 -19.78 -17.02
C GLU A 345 -13.31 -20.89 -16.55
N CYS A 346 -13.46 -22.10 -17.09
CA CYS A 346 -12.72 -23.31 -16.69
C CYS A 346 -12.17 -24.11 -17.89
N GLN A 347 -11.25 -25.03 -17.65
CA GLN A 347 -10.83 -26.05 -18.63
C GLN A 347 -11.04 -27.47 -18.12
N ASN A 348 -10.98 -27.67 -16.81
CA ASN A 348 -11.28 -28.93 -16.14
C ASN A 348 -11.90 -28.67 -14.76
N ASP A 349 -12.42 -29.71 -14.11
CA ASP A 349 -13.12 -29.59 -12.83
C ASP A 349 -12.25 -29.04 -11.69
N ASN A 350 -10.93 -29.22 -11.74
CA ASN A 350 -10.03 -28.67 -10.71
C ASN A 350 -9.91 -27.14 -10.79
N ASP A 351 -10.35 -26.53 -11.90
CA ASP A 351 -10.40 -25.07 -12.05
C ASP A 351 -11.63 -24.47 -11.33
N CYS A 352 -12.54 -25.30 -10.82
CA CYS A 352 -13.78 -24.89 -10.19
C CYS A 352 -13.73 -25.05 -8.66
N GLY A 353 -14.55 -24.27 -7.95
CA GLY A 353 -14.65 -24.33 -6.49
C GLY A 353 -15.16 -25.69 -5.99
N PRO A 354 -14.99 -25.98 -4.68
CA PRO A 354 -15.55 -27.18 -4.08
C PRO A 354 -17.08 -27.17 -4.28
N ASN A 355 -17.58 -28.16 -5.04
CA ASN A 355 -18.98 -28.35 -5.48
C ASN A 355 -19.38 -27.70 -6.80
N SER A 356 -18.44 -27.39 -7.70
CA SER A 356 -18.76 -26.96 -9.06
C SER A 356 -17.95 -27.78 -10.08
N ILE A 357 -18.50 -28.00 -11.28
CA ILE A 357 -17.85 -28.75 -12.38
C ILE A 357 -17.67 -27.86 -13.61
N CYS A 358 -16.70 -28.20 -14.45
CA CYS A 358 -16.45 -27.48 -15.69
C CYS A 358 -17.35 -27.99 -16.81
N LYS A 359 -18.41 -27.25 -17.16
CA LYS A 359 -19.30 -27.59 -18.28
C LYS A 359 -18.77 -26.99 -19.58
N LEU A 360 -18.58 -27.86 -20.58
CA LEU A 360 -18.25 -27.44 -21.94
C LEU A 360 -19.39 -26.60 -22.53
N GLY A 361 -19.05 -25.53 -23.25
CA GLY A 361 -20.03 -24.75 -24.01
C GLY A 361 -20.80 -25.63 -24.99
N PRO A 362 -22.10 -25.38 -25.24
CA PRO A 362 -22.90 -26.19 -26.14
C PRO A 362 -22.23 -26.27 -27.53
N LEU A 363 -22.06 -27.50 -28.03
CA LEU A 363 -21.46 -27.82 -29.33
C LEU A 363 -20.01 -27.35 -29.53
N GLY A 364 -19.25 -27.12 -28.45
CA GLY A 364 -17.86 -26.63 -28.55
C GLY A 364 -17.76 -25.16 -29.01
N LEU A 365 -18.90 -24.45 -29.07
CA LEU A 365 -19.01 -23.04 -29.42
C LEU A 365 -19.38 -22.26 -28.16
N GLY A 366 -18.38 -22.02 -27.30
CA GLY A 366 -18.52 -21.26 -26.06
C GLY A 366 -17.36 -21.49 -25.11
N GLN A 367 -17.07 -20.52 -24.24
CA GLN A 367 -16.11 -20.70 -23.14
C GLN A 367 -16.72 -21.68 -22.12
N ASN A 368 -15.93 -22.63 -21.62
CA ASN A 368 -16.41 -23.56 -20.60
C ASN A 368 -16.64 -22.82 -19.28
N GLN A 369 -17.68 -23.18 -18.55
CA GLN A 369 -18.09 -22.48 -17.33
C GLN A 369 -18.18 -23.43 -16.14
N CYS A 370 -17.74 -22.96 -14.97
CA CYS A 370 -17.97 -23.61 -13.69
C CYS A 370 -19.46 -23.54 -13.38
N MET A 371 -20.09 -24.70 -13.18
CA MET A 371 -21.48 -24.81 -12.78
C MET A 371 -21.59 -25.49 -11.43
N ASP A 372 -22.34 -24.88 -10.51
CA ASP A 372 -22.61 -25.44 -9.20
C ASP A 372 -23.40 -26.75 -9.32
N LEU A 373 -22.91 -27.77 -8.63
CA LEU A 373 -23.59 -29.05 -8.48
C LEU A 373 -24.70 -28.90 -7.44
N LYS A 374 -25.93 -29.27 -7.81
CA LYS A 374 -27.00 -29.38 -6.82
C LYS A 374 -26.80 -30.62 -5.97
N SER A 375 -26.82 -30.44 -4.66
CA SER A 375 -26.75 -31.56 -3.72
C SER A 375 -28.02 -32.41 -3.79
N PRO A 376 -27.93 -33.75 -3.77
CA PRO A 376 -29.08 -34.62 -3.65
C PRO A 376 -29.81 -34.37 -2.33
N THR A 377 -31.13 -34.61 -2.32
CA THR A 377 -31.95 -34.38 -1.13
C THR A 377 -32.56 -35.69 -0.61
N CYS A 378 -32.79 -35.74 0.70
CA CYS A 378 -33.53 -36.83 1.32
C CYS A 378 -35.00 -36.45 1.55
N PRO A 379 -35.93 -37.42 1.53
CA PRO A 379 -37.32 -37.16 1.91
C PRO A 379 -37.43 -36.62 3.34
N SER A 380 -38.50 -35.88 3.61
CA SER A 380 -38.74 -35.31 4.94
C SER A 380 -38.72 -36.40 6.05
N GLY A 381 -37.96 -36.13 7.12
CA GLY A 381 -37.77 -37.06 8.24
C GLY A 381 -36.70 -38.14 8.03
N TRP A 382 -35.88 -38.03 6.98
CA TRP A 382 -34.70 -38.86 6.73
C TRP A 382 -33.42 -38.02 6.86
N SER A 383 -32.34 -38.63 7.33
CA SER A 383 -31.02 -38.01 7.46
C SER A 383 -30.11 -38.46 6.32
N TYR A 384 -29.36 -37.53 5.73
CA TYR A 384 -28.37 -37.83 4.69
C TYR A 384 -27.11 -38.45 5.30
N GLU A 385 -26.63 -39.56 4.74
CA GLU A 385 -25.38 -40.22 5.10
C GLU A 385 -24.45 -40.27 3.88
N ILE A 386 -23.31 -39.57 3.99
CA ILE A 386 -22.22 -39.65 3.02
C ILE A 386 -21.47 -40.96 3.26
N ARG A 387 -21.33 -41.80 2.24
CA ARG A 387 -20.57 -43.05 2.35
C ARG A 387 -19.22 -42.94 1.64
N ASN A 388 -18.21 -43.62 2.20
CA ASN A 388 -16.82 -43.70 1.71
C ASN A 388 -16.76 -43.95 0.18
N PRO A 389 -15.71 -43.53 -0.58
CA PRO A 389 -15.76 -43.16 -2.00
C PRO A 389 -16.00 -44.32 -2.99
N LEU A 390 -16.34 -45.50 -2.50
CA LEU A 390 -16.76 -46.69 -3.27
C LEU A 390 -18.25 -47.02 -3.11
N ASN A 391 -18.99 -46.31 -2.27
CA ASN A 391 -20.42 -46.57 -2.03
C ASN A 391 -21.25 -45.31 -2.33
N LYS A 392 -22.43 -45.52 -2.89
CA LYS A 392 -23.43 -44.46 -3.08
C LYS A 392 -23.89 -43.92 -1.72
N ASP A 393 -24.09 -42.61 -1.67
CA ASP A 393 -24.75 -41.91 -0.57
C ASP A 393 -26.18 -42.44 -0.39
N ARG A 394 -26.70 -42.31 0.83
CA ARG A 394 -28.04 -42.79 1.16
C ARG A 394 -28.73 -41.92 2.18
N CYS A 395 -30.05 -42.01 2.18
CA CYS A 395 -30.93 -41.47 3.20
C CYS A 395 -31.23 -42.55 4.23
N ASN A 396 -31.13 -42.19 5.51
CA ASN A 396 -31.43 -43.09 6.63
C ASN A 396 -32.57 -42.56 7.46
N LYS A 397 -33.48 -43.45 7.88
CA LYS A 397 -34.48 -43.14 8.89
C LYS A 397 -34.46 -44.22 9.95
N THR A 398 -34.16 -43.82 11.18
CA THR A 398 -34.16 -44.73 12.32
C THR A 398 -35.48 -44.59 13.07
N THR A 399 -36.30 -45.63 13.06
CA THR A 399 -37.50 -45.71 13.88
C THR A 399 -37.21 -46.53 15.13
N THR A 400 -37.49 -45.95 16.29
CA THR A 400 -37.34 -46.63 17.58
C THR A 400 -38.71 -47.04 18.10
N GLN A 401 -38.91 -48.33 18.28
CA GLN A 401 -40.08 -48.90 18.93
C GLN A 401 -39.77 -49.14 20.41
N THR A 402 -40.73 -48.84 21.28
CA THR A 402 -40.65 -49.18 22.70
C THR A 402 -41.55 -50.38 23.01
N ALA A 403 -41.16 -51.17 24.00
CA ALA A 403 -41.99 -52.24 24.52
C ALA A 403 -41.98 -52.24 26.04
N SER A 404 -43.03 -52.79 26.64
CA SER A 404 -43.12 -52.96 28.08
C SER A 404 -42.14 -54.03 28.57
N LEU A 405 -41.50 -53.74 29.70
CA LEU A 405 -40.66 -54.68 30.44
C LEU A 405 -41.50 -55.85 30.99
N LYS A 406 -40.85 -57.01 31.14
CA LYS A 406 -41.45 -58.20 31.76
C LYS A 406 -40.61 -58.67 32.94
N CYS A 407 -41.23 -59.24 33.97
CA CYS A 407 -40.47 -59.85 35.07
C CYS A 407 -39.61 -61.03 34.59
N LYS A 408 -38.36 -61.11 35.05
CA LYS A 408 -37.47 -62.24 34.80
C LYS A 408 -37.80 -63.40 35.76
N LEU A 409 -38.94 -64.03 35.49
CA LEU A 409 -39.44 -65.19 36.23
C LEU A 409 -38.79 -66.48 35.74
N LEU A 410 -38.48 -67.38 36.68
CA LEU A 410 -38.07 -68.75 36.43
C LEU A 410 -39.31 -69.61 36.13
N VAL A 411 -39.14 -70.77 35.51
CA VAL A 411 -40.23 -71.71 35.19
C VAL A 411 -41.04 -72.13 36.43
N THR A 412 -40.39 -72.16 37.60
CA THR A 412 -41.02 -72.51 38.88
C THR A 412 -41.80 -71.36 39.53
N ASP A 413 -41.72 -70.13 38.99
CA ASP A 413 -42.45 -68.98 39.52
C ASP A 413 -43.87 -68.91 38.94
N LYS A 414 -44.86 -68.86 39.83
CA LYS A 414 -46.24 -68.54 39.44
C LYS A 414 -46.36 -67.04 39.21
N ALA A 415 -46.54 -66.60 37.96
CA ALA A 415 -46.57 -65.19 37.56
C ALA A 415 -47.52 -64.32 38.40
N LYS A 416 -48.69 -64.85 38.79
CA LYS A 416 -49.68 -64.15 39.64
C LYS A 416 -49.16 -63.71 41.02
N ASN A 417 -48.05 -64.29 41.50
CA ASN A 417 -47.44 -63.97 42.78
C ASN A 417 -46.41 -62.82 42.70
N TRP A 418 -46.23 -62.20 41.53
CA TRP A 418 -45.25 -61.15 41.30
C TRP A 418 -45.96 -59.89 40.76
N THR A 419 -45.50 -58.71 41.17
CA THR A 419 -45.94 -57.41 40.66
C THR A 419 -44.74 -56.62 40.17
N GLY A 420 -44.94 -55.78 39.17
CA GLY A 420 -43.89 -54.95 38.58
C GLY A 420 -44.01 -54.91 37.06
N PRO A 421 -43.13 -54.16 36.38
CA PRO A 421 -41.93 -53.50 36.91
C PRO A 421 -42.23 -52.37 37.91
N HIS A 422 -41.38 -52.21 38.92
CA HIS A 422 -41.38 -51.06 39.84
C HIS A 422 -40.07 -50.29 39.69
N GLY A 423 -40.15 -48.98 39.45
CA GLY A 423 -38.98 -48.12 39.30
C GLY A 423 -38.22 -47.93 40.60
N GLN A 424 -36.91 -48.16 40.58
CA GLN A 424 -35.98 -47.85 41.67
C GLN A 424 -34.82 -46.98 41.19
N LYS A 425 -34.06 -46.41 42.14
CA LYS A 425 -32.83 -45.66 41.87
C LYS A 425 -31.73 -46.64 41.42
N GLY A 426 -31.73 -47.00 40.13
CA GLY A 426 -30.71 -47.86 39.52
C GLY A 426 -31.23 -48.76 38.41
N ALA A 427 -32.27 -49.57 38.67
CA ALA A 427 -32.89 -50.47 37.70
C ALA A 427 -34.29 -50.90 38.15
N ASP A 428 -35.15 -51.32 37.21
CA ASP A 428 -36.51 -51.78 37.52
C ASP A 428 -36.50 -53.22 38.06
N GLU A 429 -37.38 -53.47 39.04
CA GLU A 429 -37.53 -54.80 39.66
C GLU A 429 -38.98 -55.25 39.74
N CYS A 430 -39.15 -56.57 39.90
CA CYS A 430 -40.42 -57.20 40.21
C CYS A 430 -40.42 -57.70 41.65
N ARG A 431 -41.48 -57.35 42.38
CA ARG A 431 -41.65 -57.64 43.81
C ARG A 431 -42.62 -58.79 44.00
N SER A 432 -42.35 -59.64 44.99
CA SER A 432 -43.20 -60.77 45.30
C SER A 432 -44.34 -60.37 46.24
N LYS A 433 -45.57 -60.80 45.95
CA LYS A 433 -46.72 -60.70 46.87
C LYS A 433 -46.59 -61.62 48.09
N LYS A 434 -45.58 -62.49 48.13
CA LYS A 434 -45.37 -63.52 49.16
C LYS A 434 -44.02 -63.37 49.89
N GLY A 435 -43.43 -62.17 49.88
CA GLY A 435 -42.20 -61.89 50.63
C GLY A 435 -40.91 -62.50 50.08
N LYS A 436 -40.89 -63.00 48.83
CA LYS A 436 -39.65 -63.45 48.17
C LYS A 436 -38.79 -62.26 47.72
N LYS A 437 -37.46 -62.47 47.65
CA LYS A 437 -36.49 -61.49 47.15
C LYS A 437 -36.90 -60.93 45.77
N PRO A 438 -36.71 -59.62 45.50
CA PRO A 438 -37.02 -59.02 44.21
C PRO A 438 -36.30 -59.70 43.05
N LYS A 439 -36.90 -59.64 41.86
CA LYS A 439 -36.35 -60.19 40.62
C LYS A 439 -36.15 -59.07 39.60
N GLY A 440 -35.11 -59.18 38.80
CA GLY A 440 -34.88 -58.24 37.70
C GLY A 440 -35.98 -58.32 36.61
N VAL A 441 -35.92 -57.37 35.70
CA VAL A 441 -36.77 -57.33 34.51
C VAL A 441 -36.03 -57.89 33.28
N LYS A 442 -36.78 -58.15 32.21
CA LYS A 442 -36.28 -58.55 30.89
C LYS A 442 -37.12 -57.91 29.80
N CYS A 443 -36.50 -57.69 28.65
CA CYS A 443 -37.19 -57.24 27.45
C CYS A 443 -37.78 -58.40 26.63
N PRO A 444 -38.82 -58.15 25.81
CA PRO A 444 -39.24 -59.07 24.78
C PRO A 444 -38.10 -59.40 23.79
N SER A 445 -38.20 -60.55 23.12
CA SER A 445 -37.19 -60.96 22.13
C SER A 445 -37.02 -59.88 21.05
N GLY A 446 -35.77 -59.56 20.72
CA GLY A 446 -35.42 -58.54 19.72
C GLY A 446 -35.41 -57.09 20.23
N TYR A 447 -35.71 -56.83 21.51
CA TYR A 447 -35.58 -55.51 22.13
C TYR A 447 -34.36 -55.46 23.04
N LYS A 448 -33.64 -54.33 22.99
CA LYS A 448 -32.51 -54.04 23.87
C LYS A 448 -33.01 -53.42 25.17
N HIS A 449 -32.52 -53.92 26.30
CA HIS A 449 -32.79 -53.36 27.63
C HIS A 449 -31.85 -52.18 27.86
N ASN A 450 -32.41 -50.98 28.03
CA ASN A 450 -31.66 -49.79 28.40
C ASN A 450 -32.00 -49.43 29.85
N ILE A 451 -30.98 -49.51 30.70
CA ILE A 451 -31.07 -49.17 32.12
C ILE A 451 -31.02 -47.64 32.24
N LYS A 452 -32.03 -47.04 32.87
CA LYS A 452 -32.08 -45.59 33.10
C LYS A 452 -32.51 -45.30 34.54
N ALA A 453 -31.96 -44.24 35.13
CA ALA A 453 -32.35 -43.81 36.46
C ALA A 453 -33.85 -43.43 36.48
N GLY A 454 -34.65 -44.19 37.23
CA GLY A 454 -36.08 -43.93 37.44
C GLY A 454 -37.02 -44.93 36.75
N SER A 455 -36.72 -45.36 35.53
CA SER A 455 -37.46 -46.44 34.85
C SER A 455 -36.66 -47.00 33.67
N ASP A 456 -36.53 -48.33 33.62
CA ASP A 456 -35.89 -49.03 32.52
C ASP A 456 -36.78 -49.01 31.26
N THR A 457 -36.17 -49.15 30.08
CA THR A 457 -36.92 -49.19 28.82
C THR A 457 -36.42 -50.29 27.91
N CYS A 458 -37.34 -50.93 27.19
CA CYS A 458 -37.01 -51.83 26.10
C CYS A 458 -37.15 -51.08 24.78
N THR A 459 -36.08 -50.96 24.01
CA THR A 459 -36.14 -50.33 22.69
C THR A 459 -35.64 -51.26 21.60
N LYS A 460 -36.24 -51.16 20.42
CA LYS A 460 -35.75 -51.76 19.19
C LYS A 460 -35.67 -50.67 18.14
N SER A 461 -34.49 -50.49 17.56
CA SER A 461 -34.29 -49.53 16.48
C SER A 461 -34.22 -50.29 15.17
N ASN A 462 -35.02 -49.88 14.20
CA ASN A 462 -34.91 -50.29 12.81
C ASN A 462 -34.42 -49.08 12.02
N THR A 463 -33.42 -49.26 11.16
CA THR A 463 -32.93 -48.23 10.26
C THR A 463 -33.30 -48.63 8.84
N ASP A 464 -34.14 -47.82 8.21
CA ASP A 464 -34.47 -47.96 6.80
C ASP A 464 -33.51 -47.12 5.96
N HIS A 465 -33.28 -47.57 4.72
CA HIS A 465 -32.40 -46.92 3.76
C HIS A 465 -33.15 -46.58 2.47
N GLN A 466 -32.91 -45.39 1.91
CA GLN A 466 -33.41 -44.98 0.61
C GLN A 466 -32.33 -44.26 -0.20
N THR A 467 -32.42 -44.33 -1.52
CA THR A 467 -31.55 -43.56 -2.41
C THR A 467 -31.96 -42.08 -2.38
N PRO A 468 -31.01 -41.14 -2.28
CA PRO A 468 -31.31 -39.72 -2.37
C PRO A 468 -31.90 -39.38 -3.75
N THR A 469 -32.70 -38.32 -3.82
CA THR A 469 -33.34 -37.89 -5.06
C THR A 469 -32.84 -36.51 -5.51
N CYS A 470 -32.86 -36.32 -6.82
CA CYS A 470 -32.56 -35.05 -7.45
C CYS A 470 -33.84 -34.26 -7.79
N PRO A 471 -33.77 -32.92 -7.85
CA PRO A 471 -34.89 -32.11 -8.32
C PRO A 471 -35.35 -32.52 -9.72
N SER A 472 -36.61 -32.24 -10.06
CA SER A 472 -37.15 -32.48 -11.40
C SER A 472 -36.27 -31.81 -12.46
N GLY A 473 -35.93 -32.55 -13.51
CA GLY A 473 -35.01 -32.12 -14.57
C GLY A 473 -33.54 -32.51 -14.37
N TRP A 474 -33.19 -33.16 -13.25
CA TRP A 474 -31.80 -33.54 -12.94
C TRP A 474 -31.67 -35.06 -12.79
N ASP A 475 -30.56 -35.61 -13.28
CA ASP A 475 -30.16 -37.00 -13.12
C ASP A 475 -29.20 -37.18 -11.94
N TYR A 476 -29.40 -38.26 -11.19
CA TYR A 476 -28.52 -38.66 -10.11
C TYR A 476 -27.29 -39.40 -10.64
N LYS A 477 -26.09 -38.89 -10.37
CA LYS A 477 -24.83 -39.54 -10.75
C LYS A 477 -23.86 -39.67 -9.58
N SER A 478 -23.07 -40.73 -9.62
CA SER A 478 -21.95 -40.95 -8.70
C SER A 478 -20.66 -40.65 -9.45
N GLN A 479 -19.90 -39.64 -9.01
CA GLN A 479 -18.62 -39.27 -9.59
C GLN A 479 -17.57 -39.05 -8.50
N SER A 480 -16.42 -39.69 -8.64
CA SER A 480 -15.27 -39.55 -7.72
C SER A 480 -15.63 -39.75 -6.24
N GLY A 481 -16.58 -40.66 -5.96
CA GLY A 481 -17.02 -40.98 -4.60
C GLY A 481 -17.98 -39.96 -3.97
N LYS A 482 -18.56 -39.05 -4.75
CA LYS A 482 -19.65 -38.16 -4.34
C LYS A 482 -20.86 -38.36 -5.24
N ASP A 483 -22.04 -38.40 -4.64
CA ASP A 483 -23.29 -38.42 -5.40
C ASP A 483 -23.81 -36.99 -5.60
N VAL A 484 -24.13 -36.67 -6.85
CA VAL A 484 -24.45 -35.31 -7.31
C VAL A 484 -25.66 -35.34 -8.24
N CYS A 485 -26.39 -34.23 -8.29
CA CYS A 485 -27.40 -34.02 -9.30
C CYS A 485 -26.78 -33.30 -10.50
N GLN A 486 -26.85 -33.91 -11.67
CA GLN A 486 -26.44 -33.31 -12.94
C GLN A 486 -27.67 -32.99 -13.78
N ASP A 487 -27.66 -31.88 -14.50
CA ASP A 487 -28.73 -31.53 -15.44
C ASP A 487 -28.90 -32.64 -16.49
N LYS A 488 -30.15 -32.92 -16.88
CA LYS A 488 -30.48 -33.98 -17.85
C LYS A 488 -29.95 -33.70 -19.25
#